data_AF-A0A372Z344-F1
#
_entry.id   AF-A0A372Z344-F1
#
_cell.length_a   1.000
_cell.length_b   1.000
_cell.length_c   1.000
_cell.angle_alpha   90.00
_cell.angle_beta   90.00
_cell.angle_gamma   90.00
#
_symmetry.space_group_name_H-M   'P 1'
#
loop_
_entity.id
_entity.type
_entity.pdbx_description
1 polymer ?
#
loop_
_entity_poly.entity_id
_entity_poly.type
_entity_poly.pdbx_seq_one_letter_code
_entity_poly.pdbx_strand_id
1 'polypeptide(L)'
;MQYFVYIGRDSKTIELLSRLSIGVFYAASNCSKAVKVLEKIREKYDAALFFEQVNLSQDIADIQYMRKKYPGLYMILVIDSLSKEEASEYLKAGINNTIKYETSQEALKDLSTFLKRRKDQKIKALQLKTQNINAFRLPLWKRTFDIFFSGMAILCLSPLLIFTALAIRLESKGPIIYKSKRVGSNYQIFDFLKFRSMYTDADKHLKDFNALNQYQQEDEDIWGEELEPDINEEADEEEILLISDDFVISEEDYINKKSKEKSNAFVKLENDPRITKIGRIIRKYSIDELPQLINILKGDMSIVGNRPLPLYEAELLTSDEHIDRFMGPAGLTGLWQVEKRGEAGKLSAEERKQLDITYAKTFSFWLDIKIILKTVTAFIQKENV
;
A
#
# COMPACT_ATOMS: atom_id res chain seq x y z
N MET A 1 13.83 -7.21 17.72
CA MET A 1 15.15 -7.64 18.23
C MET A 1 15.88 -6.37 18.63
N GLN A 2 16.51 -6.27 19.80
CA GLN A 2 17.15 -5.02 20.23
C GLN A 2 18.56 -4.89 19.68
N TYR A 3 18.96 -3.67 19.34
CA TYR A 3 20.28 -3.34 18.84
C TYR A 3 20.99 -2.39 19.80
N PHE A 4 22.21 -2.73 20.20
CA PHE A 4 23.05 -1.90 21.04
C PHE A 4 24.24 -1.45 20.20
N VAL A 5 24.31 -0.16 19.90
CA VAL A 5 25.40 0.43 19.12
C VAL A 5 26.26 1.25 20.07
N TYR A 6 27.54 0.90 20.20
CA TYR A 6 28.49 1.58 21.07
C TYR A 6 29.48 2.39 20.24
N ILE A 7 29.61 3.68 20.53
CA ILE A 7 30.61 4.57 19.96
C ILE A 7 31.72 4.74 20.98
N GLY A 8 32.84 4.05 20.77
CA GLY A 8 33.92 4.02 21.73
C GLY A 8 35.00 2.98 21.40
N ARG A 9 36.03 2.94 22.24
CA ARG A 9 37.19 2.03 22.15
C ARG A 9 37.48 1.31 23.46
N ASP A 10 36.78 1.60 24.57
CA ASP A 10 37.02 0.93 25.84
C ASP A 10 36.74 -0.59 25.75
N SER A 11 37.79 -1.37 25.96
CA SER A 11 37.75 -2.83 25.75
C SER A 11 36.87 -3.54 26.78
N LYS A 12 36.82 -3.04 28.02
CA LYS A 12 36.00 -3.62 29.08
C LYS A 12 34.50 -3.45 28.79
N THR A 13 34.09 -2.26 28.34
CA THR A 13 32.70 -1.97 27.99
C THR A 13 32.26 -2.76 26.76
N ILE A 14 33.13 -2.87 25.75
CA ILE A 14 32.89 -3.70 24.56
C ILE A 14 32.72 -5.18 24.96
N GLU A 15 33.56 -5.70 25.84
CA GLU A 15 33.44 -7.08 26.33
C GLU A 15 32.15 -7.28 27.13
N LEU A 16 31.79 -6.34 28.00
CA LEU A 16 30.57 -6.38 28.79
C LEU A 16 29.31 -6.38 27.91
N LEU A 17 29.26 -5.46 26.94
CA LEU A 17 28.10 -5.32 26.05
C LEU A 17 28.01 -6.46 25.02
N SER A 18 29.14 -7.00 24.56
CA SER A 18 29.13 -8.14 23.63
C SER A 18 28.66 -9.45 24.28
N ARG A 19 28.89 -9.61 25.59
CA ARG A 19 28.39 -10.76 26.37
C ARG A 19 26.90 -10.68 26.71
N LEU A 20 26.21 -9.58 26.41
CA LEU A 20 24.77 -9.47 26.61
C LEU A 20 24.02 -10.35 25.59
N SER A 21 23.44 -11.44 26.05
CA SER A 21 22.58 -12.33 25.25
C SER A 21 21.18 -11.76 24.96
N ILE A 22 20.99 -10.44 25.06
CA ILE A 22 19.68 -9.78 25.10
C ILE A 22 19.35 -9.07 23.78
N GLY A 23 20.36 -8.84 22.94
CA GLY A 23 20.22 -8.17 21.65
C GLY A 23 21.48 -8.32 20.80
N VAL A 24 21.50 -7.64 19.66
CA VAL A 24 22.65 -7.59 18.76
C VAL A 24 23.52 -6.40 19.13
N PHE A 25 24.81 -6.62 19.33
CA PHE A 25 25.77 -5.60 19.70
C PHE A 25 26.67 -5.21 18.52
N TYR A 26 26.90 -3.90 18.35
CA TYR A 26 27.83 -3.35 17.38
C TYR A 26 28.72 -2.30 18.04
N ALA A 27 30.04 -2.45 17.90
CA ALA A 27 31.00 -1.41 18.26
C ALA A 27 31.37 -0.57 17.03
N ALA A 28 31.38 0.74 17.18
CA ALA A 28 31.74 1.70 16.15
C ALA A 28 32.82 2.65 16.70
N SER A 29 33.85 2.92 15.91
CA SER A 29 34.95 3.80 16.34
C SER A 29 34.62 5.30 16.27
N ASN A 30 33.50 5.67 15.64
CA ASN A 30 33.02 7.05 15.47
C ASN A 30 31.55 7.10 15.02
N CYS A 31 30.96 8.30 15.05
CA CYS A 31 29.58 8.56 14.62
C CYS A 31 29.30 8.13 13.18
N SER A 32 30.22 8.35 12.23
CA SER A 32 30.04 8.00 10.83
C SER A 32 29.86 6.48 10.62
N LYS A 33 30.62 5.66 11.35
CA LYS A 33 30.45 4.20 11.33
C LYS A 33 29.15 3.78 12.03
N ALA A 34 28.80 4.40 13.15
CA ALA A 34 27.55 4.13 13.84
C ALA A 34 26.32 4.42 12.96
N VAL A 35 26.36 5.51 12.18
CA VAL A 35 25.35 5.85 11.17
C VAL A 35 25.16 4.73 10.16
N LYS A 36 26.24 4.18 9.58
CA LYS A 36 26.17 3.08 8.62
C LYS A 36 25.51 1.82 9.21
N VAL A 37 25.73 1.56 10.50
CA VAL A 37 25.07 0.46 11.21
C VAL A 37 23.58 0.77 11.43
N LEU A 38 23.26 1.96 11.90
CA LEU A 38 21.87 2.39 12.15
C LEU A 38 21.01 2.47 10.88
N GLU A 39 21.61 2.74 9.72
CA GLU A 39 20.92 2.73 8.42
C GLU A 39 20.50 1.31 7.99
N LYS A 40 21.25 0.29 8.39
CA LYS A 40 20.90 -1.13 8.15
C LYS A 40 19.78 -1.64 9.07
N ILE A 41 19.49 -0.93 10.16
CA ILE A 41 18.45 -1.33 11.12
C ILE A 41 17.09 -0.79 10.65
N ARG A 42 16.22 -1.70 10.20
CA ARG A 42 14.87 -1.40 9.66
C ARG A 42 14.01 -0.57 10.63
N GLU A 43 14.00 -0.96 11.90
CA GLU A 43 13.28 -0.23 12.96
C GLU A 43 14.27 0.49 13.89
N LYS A 44 14.56 1.76 13.60
CA LYS A 44 15.51 2.57 14.39
C LYS A 44 15.15 2.70 15.89
N TYR A 45 13.89 2.45 16.25
CA TYR A 45 13.43 2.42 17.65
C TYR A 45 13.84 1.16 18.42
N ASP A 46 14.33 0.13 17.72
CA ASP A 46 14.94 -1.04 18.34
C ASP A 46 16.39 -0.81 18.77
N ALA A 47 16.98 0.32 18.37
CA ALA A 47 18.37 0.64 18.67
C ALA A 47 18.51 1.57 19.89
N ALA A 48 19.52 1.29 20.70
CA ALA A 48 20.06 2.21 21.70
C ALA A 48 21.52 2.51 21.37
N LEU A 49 21.88 3.79 21.47
CA LEU A 49 23.20 4.30 21.14
C LEU A 49 23.95 4.66 22.42
N PHE A 50 25.11 4.06 22.64
CA PHE A 50 25.98 4.35 23.76
C PHE A 50 27.15 5.21 23.29
N PHE A 51 27.43 6.28 23.99
CA PHE A 51 28.57 7.17 23.75
C PHE A 51 29.57 6.98 24.88
N GLU A 52 30.78 6.57 24.54
CA GLU A 52 31.94 6.69 25.44
C GLU A 52 32.26 8.17 25.63
N GLN A 53 32.41 8.60 26.87
CA GLN A 53 32.85 9.96 27.16
C GLN A 53 34.31 10.14 26.75
N VAL A 54 34.59 11.16 25.95
CA VAL A 54 35.96 11.52 25.55
C VAL A 54 36.29 12.95 25.98
N ASN A 55 35.54 13.92 25.47
CA ASN A 55 35.70 15.33 25.81
C ASN A 55 34.35 16.03 25.65
N LEU A 56 33.94 16.80 26.66
CA LEU A 56 32.64 17.48 26.68
C LEU A 56 32.30 18.21 25.36
N SER A 57 33.22 19.01 24.82
CA SER A 57 32.94 19.77 23.59
C SER A 57 32.70 18.87 22.37
N GLN A 58 33.50 17.81 22.24
CA GLN A 58 33.39 16.85 21.13
C GLN A 58 32.14 15.99 21.29
N ASP A 59 31.91 15.47 22.50
CA ASP A 59 30.79 14.60 22.84
C ASP A 59 29.47 15.34 22.57
N ILE A 60 29.35 16.60 23.01
CA ILE A 60 28.16 17.43 22.77
C ILE A 60 27.92 17.64 21.27
N ALA A 61 28.95 17.90 20.46
CA ALA A 61 28.82 18.05 19.02
C ALA A 61 28.32 16.75 18.35
N ASP A 62 28.89 15.61 18.73
CA ASP A 62 28.51 14.29 18.23
C ASP A 62 27.08 13.89 18.63
N ILE A 63 26.70 14.14 19.88
CA ILE A 63 25.35 13.88 20.39
C ILE A 63 24.33 14.74 19.65
N GLN A 64 24.61 16.04 19.45
CA GLN A 64 23.73 16.93 18.70
C GLN A 64 23.59 16.51 17.24
N TYR A 65 24.69 16.09 16.60
CA TYR A 65 24.67 15.54 15.24
C TYR A 65 23.75 14.31 15.16
N MET A 66 23.93 13.34 16.05
CA MET A 66 23.11 12.12 16.09
C MET A 66 21.66 12.43 16.44
N ARG A 67 21.40 13.40 17.32
CA ARG A 67 20.04 13.79 17.72
C ARG A 67 19.30 14.47 16.57
N LYS A 68 20.00 15.28 15.76
CA LYS A 68 19.44 15.88 14.54
C LYS A 68 19.09 14.82 13.50
N LYS A 69 19.96 13.83 13.28
CA LYS A 69 19.73 12.74 12.30
C LYS A 69 18.70 11.71 12.78
N TYR A 70 18.64 11.45 14.09
CA TYR A 70 17.78 10.45 14.70
C TYR A 70 17.05 10.99 15.95
N PRO A 71 16.03 11.85 15.78
CA PRO A 71 15.38 12.55 16.91
C PRO A 71 14.74 11.62 17.94
N GLY A 72 14.33 10.42 17.53
CA GLY A 72 13.67 9.44 18.40
C GLY A 72 14.58 8.41 19.07
N LEU A 73 15.87 8.37 18.74
CA LEU A 73 16.80 7.34 19.19
C LEU A 73 17.14 7.49 20.67
N TYR A 74 17.23 6.38 21.41
CA TYR A 74 17.63 6.43 22.81
C TYR A 74 19.15 6.47 22.93
N MET A 75 19.68 7.51 23.57
CA MET A 75 21.13 7.77 23.68
C MET A 75 21.57 7.70 25.13
N ILE A 76 22.67 7.00 25.37
CA ILE A 76 23.19 6.69 26.71
C ILE A 76 24.65 7.13 26.75
N LEU A 77 25.03 7.86 27.78
CA LEU A 77 26.42 8.24 28.00
C LEU A 77 27.10 7.23 28.95
N VAL A 78 28.28 6.74 28.57
CA VAL A 78 29.10 5.83 29.38
C VAL A 78 30.17 6.65 30.10
N ILE A 79 30.06 6.72 31.43
CA ILE A 79 30.84 7.62 32.29
C ILE A 79 30.85 7.16 33.76
N ASP A 80 31.98 7.31 34.46
CA ASP A 80 32.11 6.92 35.87
C ASP A 80 31.58 7.97 36.86
N SER A 81 31.84 9.26 36.59
CA SER A 81 31.45 10.38 37.43
C SER A 81 31.15 11.61 36.60
N LEU A 82 30.12 12.37 36.99
CA LEU A 82 29.64 13.53 36.25
C LEU A 82 29.43 14.70 37.21
N SER A 83 29.99 15.88 36.89
CA SER A 83 29.68 17.11 37.64
C SER A 83 28.25 17.60 37.33
N LYS A 84 27.71 18.50 38.16
CA LYS A 84 26.33 19.01 37.94
C LYS A 84 26.24 19.84 36.67
N GLU A 85 27.30 20.58 36.36
CA GLU A 85 27.42 21.44 35.19
C GLU A 85 27.44 20.61 33.91
N GLU A 86 28.31 19.60 33.84
CA GLU A 86 28.38 18.66 32.70
C GLU A 86 27.07 17.89 32.51
N ALA A 87 26.43 17.46 33.61
CA ALA A 87 25.15 16.75 33.54
C ALA A 87 24.06 17.56 32.83
N SER A 88 24.00 18.87 33.12
CA SER A 88 23.07 19.78 32.46
C SER A 88 23.39 19.90 30.96
N GLU A 89 24.66 19.92 30.57
CA GLU A 89 25.06 20.02 29.16
C GLU A 89 24.71 18.76 28.36
N TYR A 90 25.04 17.57 28.86
CA TYR A 90 24.69 16.31 28.20
C TYR A 90 23.18 16.11 28.07
N LEU A 91 22.43 16.49 29.11
CA LEU A 91 20.97 16.43 29.06
C LEU A 91 20.41 17.36 27.98
N LYS A 92 20.93 18.59 27.86
CA LYS A 92 20.53 19.56 26.83
C LYS A 92 20.91 19.10 25.42
N ALA A 93 22.05 18.44 25.25
CA ALA A 93 22.46 17.87 23.96
C ALA A 93 21.55 16.70 23.53
N GLY A 94 20.92 16.03 24.50
CA GLY A 94 19.90 15.02 24.26
C GLY A 94 20.29 13.62 24.72
N ILE A 95 21.20 13.46 25.67
CA ILE A 95 21.40 12.19 26.37
C ILE A 95 20.14 11.83 27.16
N ASN A 96 19.75 10.55 27.10
CA ASN A 96 18.56 10.04 27.78
C ASN A 96 18.88 9.34 29.10
N ASN A 97 20.09 8.78 29.24
CA ASN A 97 20.52 8.07 30.43
C ASN A 97 22.06 8.04 30.53
N THR A 98 22.59 7.71 31.70
CA THR A 98 24.01 7.46 31.93
C THR A 98 24.23 6.06 32.48
N ILE A 99 25.35 5.44 32.12
CA ILE A 99 25.82 4.17 32.72
C ILE A 99 27.31 4.29 33.04
N LYS A 100 27.79 3.51 34.00
CA LYS A 100 29.23 3.39 34.31
C LYS A 100 29.91 2.39 33.37
N TYR A 101 31.23 2.52 33.22
CA TYR A 101 32.02 1.57 32.43
C TYR A 101 31.91 0.13 32.98
N GLU A 102 31.91 -0.01 34.31
CA GLU A 102 31.83 -1.30 35.02
C GLU A 102 30.43 -1.55 35.61
N THR A 103 29.37 -1.30 34.81
CA THR A 103 27.99 -1.53 35.26
C THR A 103 27.67 -3.03 35.37
N SER A 104 26.75 -3.41 36.28
CA SER A 104 26.35 -4.82 36.45
C SER A 104 25.51 -5.34 35.29
N GLN A 105 25.56 -6.65 35.04
CA GLN A 105 24.71 -7.30 34.04
C GLN A 105 23.21 -7.14 34.33
N GLU A 106 22.82 -7.05 35.60
CA GLU A 106 21.45 -6.80 36.03
C GLU A 106 20.97 -5.41 35.59
N ALA A 107 21.78 -4.37 35.80
CA ALA A 107 21.44 -3.01 35.37
C ALA A 107 21.28 -2.92 33.84
N LEU A 108 22.08 -3.67 33.06
CA LEU A 108 21.94 -3.76 31.60
C LEU A 108 20.67 -4.52 31.19
N LYS A 109 20.26 -5.57 31.93
CA LYS A 109 18.99 -6.27 31.74
C LYS A 109 17.80 -5.34 32.00
N ASP A 110 17.87 -4.54 33.06
CA ASP A 110 16.83 -3.57 33.41
C ASP A 110 16.70 -2.48 32.35
N LEU A 111 17.84 -1.94 31.88
CA LEU A 111 17.88 -0.98 30.78
C LEU A 111 17.26 -1.56 29.50
N SER A 112 17.61 -2.79 29.14
CA SER A 112 17.01 -3.50 28.01
C SER A 112 15.48 -3.60 28.15
N THR A 113 15.00 -3.99 29.33
CA THR A 113 13.58 -4.14 29.63
C THR A 113 12.84 -2.81 29.53
N PHE A 114 13.45 -1.73 30.06
CA PHE A 114 12.94 -0.37 29.91
C PHE A 114 12.82 0.05 28.44
N LEU A 115 13.85 -0.22 27.62
CA LEU A 115 13.85 0.11 26.20
C LEU A 115 12.73 -0.61 25.44
N LYS A 116 12.47 -1.90 25.75
CA LYS A 116 11.32 -2.65 25.18
C LYS A 116 10.01 -1.98 25.53
N ARG A 117 9.78 -1.71 26.82
CA ARG A 117 8.54 -1.07 27.28
C ARG A 117 8.31 0.31 26.66
N ARG A 118 9.37 1.12 26.51
CA ARG A 118 9.32 2.43 25.84
C ARG A 118 8.91 2.30 24.37
N LYS A 119 9.45 1.31 23.64
CA LYS A 119 9.05 1.01 22.27
C LYS A 119 7.56 0.71 22.20
N ASP A 120 7.08 -0.22 23.04
CA ASP A 120 5.68 -0.66 23.02
C ASP A 120 4.71 0.50 23.29
N GLN A 121 5.03 1.37 24.25
CA GLN A 121 4.23 2.56 24.55
C GLN A 121 4.19 3.55 23.38
N LYS A 122 5.32 3.76 22.69
CA LYS A 122 5.39 4.68 21.56
C LYS A 122 4.67 4.13 20.33
N ILE A 123 4.75 2.82 20.08
CA ILE A 123 3.95 2.15 19.05
C ILE A 123 2.46 2.31 19.35
N LYS A 124 2.04 2.08 20.59
CA LYS A 124 0.65 2.26 21.00
C LYS A 124 0.18 3.71 20.82
N ALA A 125 1.02 4.70 21.15
CA ALA A 125 0.72 6.11 20.93
C ALA A 125 0.64 6.48 19.44
N LEU A 126 1.52 5.93 18.59
CA LEU A 126 1.47 6.10 17.14
C LEU A 126 0.22 5.45 16.56
N GLN A 127 -0.15 4.24 16.99
CA GLN A 127 -1.39 3.57 16.59
C GLN A 127 -2.63 4.37 17.00
N LEU A 128 -2.66 4.94 18.21
CA LEU A 128 -3.73 5.86 18.65
C LEU A 128 -3.77 7.13 17.79
N LYS A 129 -2.62 7.66 17.38
CA LYS A 129 -2.55 8.81 16.45
C LYS A 129 -3.00 8.44 15.03
N THR A 130 -2.72 7.22 14.58
CA THR A 130 -3.22 6.64 13.32
C THR A 130 -4.73 6.42 13.36
N GLN A 131 -5.30 6.07 14.53
CA GLN A 131 -6.76 6.03 14.73
C GLN A 131 -7.41 7.43 14.61
N ASN A 132 -6.64 8.50 14.82
CA ASN A 132 -7.03 9.89 14.59
C ASN A 132 -6.76 10.37 13.14
N ILE A 133 -6.33 9.51 12.21
CA ILE A 133 -6.46 9.84 10.79
C ILE A 133 -7.97 9.91 10.53
N ASN A 134 -8.45 11.05 10.06
CA ASN A 134 -9.84 11.27 9.72
C ASN A 134 -10.27 10.28 8.63
N ALA A 135 -10.64 9.06 9.03
CA ALA A 135 -11.21 8.08 8.14
C ALA A 135 -12.45 8.72 7.53
N PHE A 136 -12.53 8.70 6.21
CA PHE A 136 -13.68 9.19 5.47
C PHE A 136 -14.94 8.52 6.01
N ARG A 137 -15.93 9.32 6.39
CA ARG A 137 -17.26 8.82 6.77
C ARG A 137 -18.26 9.36 5.77
N LEU A 138 -19.05 8.44 5.20
CA LEU A 138 -20.10 8.81 4.26
C LEU A 138 -21.12 9.73 4.96
N PRO A 139 -21.42 10.92 4.40
CA PRO A 139 -22.42 11.80 4.99
C PRO A 139 -23.80 11.15 5.07
N LEU A 140 -24.57 11.50 6.11
CA LEU A 140 -25.89 10.91 6.34
C LEU A 140 -26.86 11.11 5.16
N TRP A 141 -26.87 12.29 4.54
CA TRP A 141 -27.72 12.57 3.38
C TRP A 141 -27.44 11.60 2.23
N LYS A 142 -26.17 11.29 2.01
CA LYS A 142 -25.70 10.40 0.93
C LYS A 142 -26.08 8.97 1.25
N ARG A 143 -25.87 8.55 2.50
CA ARG A 143 -26.27 7.23 2.97
C ARG A 143 -27.77 6.99 2.85
N THR A 144 -28.59 7.97 3.24
CA THR A 144 -30.05 7.88 3.12
C THR A 144 -30.48 7.78 1.66
N PHE A 145 -29.88 8.58 0.78
CA PHE A 145 -30.14 8.52 -0.66
C PHE A 145 -29.78 7.14 -1.23
N ASP A 146 -28.60 6.61 -0.88
CA ASP A 146 -28.11 5.31 -1.33
C ASP A 146 -29.03 4.16 -0.94
N ILE A 147 -29.49 4.13 0.32
CA ILE A 147 -30.42 3.09 0.82
C ILE A 147 -31.75 3.18 0.09
N PHE A 148 -32.33 4.37 0.00
CA PHE A 148 -33.65 4.58 -0.61
C PHE A 148 -33.64 4.17 -2.10
N PHE A 149 -32.69 4.71 -2.87
CA PHE A 149 -32.65 4.48 -4.31
C PHE A 149 -32.23 3.05 -4.64
N SER A 150 -31.26 2.46 -3.93
CA SER A 150 -30.87 1.06 -4.16
C SER A 150 -31.98 0.08 -3.76
N GLY A 151 -32.69 0.35 -2.66
CA GLY A 151 -33.84 -0.44 -2.23
C GLY A 151 -34.96 -0.41 -3.27
N MET A 152 -35.31 0.79 -3.76
CA MET A 152 -36.31 0.96 -4.82
C MET A 152 -35.86 0.26 -6.13
N ALA A 153 -34.61 0.43 -6.54
CA ALA A 153 -34.07 -0.21 -7.73
C ALA A 153 -34.11 -1.75 -7.64
N ILE A 154 -33.74 -2.33 -6.49
CA ILE A 154 -33.83 -3.78 -6.28
C ILE A 154 -35.28 -4.26 -6.37
N LEU A 155 -36.24 -3.54 -5.78
CA LEU A 155 -37.66 -3.92 -5.85
C LEU A 155 -38.18 -3.88 -7.29
N CYS A 156 -37.94 -2.78 -8.00
CA CYS A 156 -38.38 -2.61 -9.40
C CYS A 156 -37.71 -3.61 -10.34
N LEU A 157 -36.41 -3.88 -10.15
CA LEU A 157 -35.64 -4.81 -10.98
C LEU A 157 -35.72 -6.26 -10.49
N SER A 158 -36.42 -6.55 -9.40
CA SER A 158 -36.48 -7.91 -8.82
C SER A 158 -36.95 -8.98 -9.81
N PRO A 159 -37.93 -8.76 -10.72
CA PRO A 159 -38.30 -9.78 -11.70
C PRO A 159 -37.16 -10.08 -12.67
N LEU A 160 -36.44 -9.05 -13.11
CA LEU A 160 -35.27 -9.18 -13.99
C LEU A 160 -34.15 -9.94 -13.27
N LEU A 161 -33.83 -9.56 -12.02
CA LEU A 161 -32.78 -10.21 -11.22
C LEU A 161 -33.07 -11.71 -11.02
N ILE A 162 -34.32 -12.07 -10.73
CA ILE A 162 -34.74 -13.46 -10.54
C ILE A 162 -34.63 -14.22 -11.87
N PHE A 163 -35.12 -13.65 -12.98
CA PHE A 163 -35.03 -14.30 -14.29
C PHE A 163 -33.57 -14.51 -14.71
N THR A 164 -32.71 -13.51 -14.53
CA THR A 164 -31.27 -13.62 -14.79
C THR A 164 -30.62 -14.69 -13.91
N ALA A 165 -30.97 -14.75 -12.62
CA ALA A 165 -30.46 -15.77 -11.71
C ALA A 165 -30.84 -17.19 -12.15
N LEU A 166 -32.09 -17.39 -12.59
CA LEU A 166 -32.55 -18.65 -13.15
C LEU A 166 -31.82 -19.01 -14.45
N ALA A 167 -31.67 -18.07 -15.38
CA ALA A 167 -30.97 -18.28 -16.64
C ALA A 167 -29.51 -18.72 -16.42
N ILE A 168 -28.79 -18.06 -15.51
CA ILE A 168 -27.39 -18.42 -15.16
C ILE A 168 -27.33 -19.83 -14.56
N ARG A 169 -28.29 -20.19 -13.71
CA ARG A 169 -28.32 -21.48 -13.03
C ARG A 169 -28.71 -22.63 -13.95
N LEU A 170 -29.55 -22.37 -14.96
CA LEU A 170 -29.91 -23.34 -15.99
C LEU A 170 -28.77 -23.57 -16.99
N GLU A 171 -28.00 -22.54 -17.31
CA GLU A 171 -26.90 -22.65 -18.28
C GLU A 171 -25.66 -23.37 -17.72
N SER A 172 -25.30 -23.14 -16.45
CA SER A 172 -24.09 -23.73 -15.87
C SER A 172 -24.22 -24.04 -14.37
N LYS A 173 -23.62 -25.15 -13.94
CA LYS A 173 -23.59 -25.55 -12.52
C LYS A 173 -22.76 -24.56 -11.68
N GLY A 174 -23.12 -24.39 -10.41
CA GLY A 174 -22.38 -23.54 -9.44
C GLY A 174 -23.15 -22.30 -8.96
N PRO A 175 -22.46 -21.35 -8.30
CA PRO A 175 -23.07 -20.18 -7.68
C PRO A 175 -23.48 -19.13 -8.72
N ILE A 176 -24.64 -18.49 -8.51
CA ILE A 176 -25.17 -17.43 -9.38
C ILE A 176 -24.39 -16.13 -9.22
N ILE A 177 -23.94 -15.83 -7.99
CA ILE A 177 -23.21 -14.60 -7.67
C ILE A 177 -21.71 -14.92 -7.59
N TYR A 178 -20.93 -14.18 -8.36
CA TYR A 178 -19.48 -14.11 -8.26
C TYR A 178 -19.07 -12.99 -7.29
N LYS A 179 -18.03 -13.25 -6.48
CA LYS A 179 -17.50 -12.30 -5.50
C LYS A 179 -16.05 -12.00 -5.82
N SER A 180 -15.74 -10.74 -6.09
CA SER A 180 -14.37 -10.26 -6.32
C SER A 180 -13.93 -9.40 -5.14
N LYS A 181 -12.71 -9.59 -4.63
CA LYS A 181 -12.17 -8.69 -3.61
C LYS A 181 -11.81 -7.34 -4.25
N ARG A 182 -12.33 -6.26 -3.68
CA ARG A 182 -12.08 -4.89 -4.12
C ARG A 182 -11.75 -3.99 -2.95
N VAL A 183 -10.94 -2.98 -3.22
CA VAL A 183 -10.59 -1.89 -2.30
C VAL A 183 -11.55 -0.72 -2.54
N GLY A 184 -12.25 -0.31 -1.48
CA GLY A 184 -13.18 0.81 -1.46
C GLY A 184 -12.68 1.98 -0.61
N SER A 185 -13.61 2.72 -0.02
CA SER A 185 -13.32 3.86 0.86
C SER A 185 -12.42 3.46 2.04
N ASN A 186 -11.53 4.36 2.46
CA ASN A 186 -10.54 4.14 3.52
C ASN A 186 -9.65 2.90 3.31
N TYR A 187 -9.45 2.50 2.06
CA TYR A 187 -8.70 1.29 1.72
C TYR A 187 -9.33 -0.01 2.29
N GLN A 188 -10.64 0.00 2.60
CA GLN A 188 -11.32 -1.17 3.11
C GLN A 188 -11.60 -2.18 2.00
N ILE A 189 -11.28 -3.45 2.28
CA ILE A 189 -11.50 -4.55 1.35
C ILE A 189 -12.89 -5.14 1.58
N PHE A 190 -13.66 -5.32 0.50
CA PHE A 190 -14.98 -5.93 0.56
C PHE A 190 -15.26 -6.89 -0.60
N ASP A 191 -16.34 -7.66 -0.47
CA ASP A 191 -16.83 -8.58 -1.52
C ASP A 191 -17.65 -7.79 -2.54
N PHE A 192 -17.06 -7.51 -3.71
CA PHE A 192 -17.75 -6.90 -4.84
C PHE A 192 -18.61 -7.92 -5.57
N LEU A 193 -19.92 -7.75 -5.53
CA LEU A 193 -20.89 -8.73 -6.02
C LEU A 193 -21.19 -8.51 -7.50
N LYS A 194 -21.16 -9.59 -8.28
CA LYS A 194 -21.63 -9.59 -9.67
C LYS A 194 -22.42 -10.86 -9.97
N PHE A 195 -23.26 -10.83 -11.00
CA PHE A 195 -23.72 -12.09 -11.56
C PHE A 195 -22.56 -12.80 -12.24
N ARG A 196 -22.51 -14.11 -12.06
CA ARG A 196 -21.52 -14.95 -12.73
C ARG A 196 -21.82 -14.98 -14.22
N SER A 197 -20.87 -14.49 -15.01
CA SER A 197 -20.93 -14.50 -16.48
C SER A 197 -20.03 -15.56 -17.12
N MET A 198 -19.09 -16.14 -16.36
CA MET A 198 -18.10 -17.12 -16.82
C MET A 198 -18.41 -18.52 -16.29
N TYR A 199 -17.95 -19.55 -16.99
CA TYR A 199 -18.02 -20.94 -16.49
C TYR A 199 -17.18 -21.11 -15.22
N THR A 200 -17.52 -22.08 -14.37
CA THR A 200 -16.80 -22.33 -13.11
C THR A 200 -15.36 -22.80 -13.29
N ASP A 201 -15.04 -23.40 -14.44
CA ASP A 201 -13.69 -23.85 -14.76
C ASP A 201 -12.90 -22.82 -15.59
N ALA A 202 -13.42 -21.59 -15.75
CA ALA A 202 -12.80 -20.53 -16.53
C ALA A 202 -11.36 -20.21 -16.08
N ASP A 203 -11.08 -20.26 -14.78
CA ASP A 203 -9.76 -19.90 -14.24
C ASP A 203 -8.68 -20.93 -14.59
N LYS A 204 -9.05 -22.21 -14.78
CA LYS A 204 -8.10 -23.27 -15.19
C LYS A 204 -7.55 -23.04 -16.59
N HIS A 205 -8.34 -22.40 -17.46
CA HIS A 205 -7.98 -22.12 -18.85
C HIS A 205 -7.37 -20.74 -19.06
N LEU A 206 -7.08 -19.97 -17.99
CA LEU A 206 -6.53 -18.62 -18.12
C LEU A 206 -5.16 -18.62 -18.83
N LYS A 207 -4.34 -19.65 -18.57
CA LYS A 207 -3.04 -19.84 -19.24
C LYS A 207 -3.18 -20.13 -20.74
N ASP A 208 -4.26 -20.81 -21.14
CA ASP A 208 -4.51 -21.22 -22.52
C ASP A 208 -4.85 -20.04 -23.43
N PHE A 209 -5.23 -18.89 -22.85
CA PHE A 209 -5.70 -17.71 -23.60
C PHE A 209 -4.79 -16.48 -23.46
N ASN A 210 -3.59 -16.63 -22.89
CA ASN A 210 -2.61 -15.52 -22.82
C ASN A 210 -2.27 -14.94 -24.21
N ALA A 211 -2.27 -15.78 -25.25
CA ALA A 211 -2.03 -15.38 -26.64
C ALA A 211 -3.15 -14.53 -27.28
N LEU A 212 -4.28 -14.35 -26.60
CA LEU A 212 -5.41 -13.53 -27.05
C LEU A 212 -5.47 -12.17 -26.33
N ASN A 213 -4.45 -11.85 -25.52
CA ASN A 213 -4.42 -10.64 -24.71
C ASN A 213 -4.19 -9.38 -25.58
N GLN A 214 -5.12 -8.42 -25.53
CA GLN A 214 -5.04 -7.18 -26.32
C GLN A 214 -3.83 -6.30 -25.96
N TYR A 215 -3.25 -6.46 -24.77
CA TYR A 215 -2.11 -5.67 -24.34
C TYR A 215 -0.75 -6.18 -24.83
N GLN A 216 -0.69 -7.31 -25.55
CA GLN A 216 0.57 -7.78 -26.15
C GLN A 216 1.02 -6.94 -27.36
N GLN A 217 0.10 -6.30 -28.09
CA GLN A 217 0.42 -5.62 -29.36
C GLN A 217 0.95 -4.18 -29.22
N GLU A 218 0.87 -3.55 -28.04
CA GLU A 218 1.43 -2.19 -27.85
C GLU A 218 2.94 -2.20 -27.58
N ASP A 219 3.56 -3.37 -27.35
CA ASP A 219 4.98 -3.49 -27.01
C ASP A 219 5.88 -3.85 -28.22
N GLU A 220 5.35 -4.32 -29.36
CA GLU A 220 6.19 -4.65 -30.54
C GLU A 220 6.82 -3.42 -31.22
N ASP A 221 6.26 -2.21 -31.02
CA ASP A 221 6.73 -0.99 -31.68
C ASP A 221 7.66 -0.11 -30.80
N ILE A 222 7.92 -0.46 -29.54
CA ILE A 222 8.67 0.42 -28.61
C ILE A 222 10.08 -0.08 -28.25
N TRP A 223 10.40 -1.36 -28.46
CA TRP A 223 11.75 -1.87 -28.17
C TRP A 223 12.21 -2.83 -29.26
N GLY A 224 13.12 -2.34 -30.11
CA GLY A 224 13.78 -3.14 -31.12
C GLY A 224 14.55 -4.31 -30.52
N GLU A 225 14.53 -5.40 -31.28
CA GLU A 225 15.34 -6.62 -31.19
C GLU A 225 15.40 -7.34 -29.82
N GLU A 226 14.88 -8.57 -29.81
CA GLU A 226 15.25 -9.58 -28.82
C GLU A 226 16.78 -9.72 -28.78
N LEU A 227 17.43 -9.11 -27.79
CA LEU A 227 18.79 -9.46 -27.44
C LEU A 227 18.74 -10.82 -26.74
N GLU A 228 19.17 -11.86 -27.47
CA GLU A 228 19.64 -13.10 -26.85
C GLU A 228 20.71 -12.76 -25.81
N PRO A 229 20.79 -13.51 -24.69
CA PRO A 229 21.77 -13.23 -23.64
C PRO A 229 23.16 -13.56 -24.18
N ASP A 230 23.84 -12.56 -24.72
CA ASP A 230 25.28 -12.63 -24.98
C ASP A 230 25.97 -12.55 -23.62
N ILE A 231 26.55 -13.67 -23.20
CA ILE A 231 27.38 -13.75 -22.00
C ILE A 231 28.72 -13.10 -22.35
N ASN A 232 28.74 -11.77 -22.46
CA ASN A 232 29.99 -11.02 -22.51
C ASN A 232 30.47 -10.76 -21.07
N GLU A 233 31.61 -11.35 -20.74
CA GLU A 233 32.37 -11.16 -19.51
C GLU A 233 33.04 -9.78 -19.44
N GLU A 234 32.30 -8.71 -19.69
CA GLU A 234 32.72 -7.36 -19.32
C GLU A 234 31.70 -6.83 -18.31
N ALA A 235 32.00 -7.06 -17.03
CA ALA A 235 31.26 -6.48 -15.93
C ALA A 235 31.44 -4.96 -15.97
N ASP A 236 30.38 -4.24 -16.36
CA ASP A 236 30.28 -2.81 -16.10
C ASP A 236 30.33 -2.62 -14.57
N GLU A 237 31.37 -1.94 -14.08
CA GLU A 237 31.67 -1.79 -12.65
C GLU A 237 30.60 -0.99 -11.87
N GLU A 238 29.52 -0.56 -12.52
CA GLU A 238 28.44 0.26 -11.95
C GLU A 238 27.06 -0.42 -11.88
N GLU A 239 26.90 -1.68 -12.32
CA GLU A 239 25.61 -2.38 -12.22
C GLU A 239 25.25 -2.76 -10.78
N ILE A 240 24.14 -2.20 -10.28
CA ILE A 240 23.64 -2.46 -8.93
C ILE A 240 22.95 -3.83 -8.90
N LEU A 241 23.57 -4.81 -8.24
CA LEU A 241 22.99 -6.16 -8.05
C LEU A 241 22.04 -6.22 -6.84
N LEU A 242 20.84 -6.76 -7.05
CA LEU A 242 19.86 -7.08 -6.01
C LEU A 242 20.03 -8.53 -5.56
N ILE A 243 20.34 -8.72 -4.28
CA ILE A 243 20.55 -10.04 -3.68
C ILE A 243 19.40 -10.33 -2.70
N SER A 244 18.66 -11.40 -2.98
CA SER A 244 17.63 -11.99 -2.11
C SER A 244 18.08 -13.40 -1.70
N ASP A 245 17.43 -13.99 -0.69
CA ASP A 245 17.72 -15.36 -0.24
C ASP A 245 17.54 -16.40 -1.37
N ASP A 246 16.73 -16.09 -2.38
CA ASP A 246 16.34 -16.99 -3.46
C ASP A 246 16.97 -16.66 -4.83
N PHE A 247 17.55 -15.47 -5.04
CA PHE A 247 18.12 -15.07 -6.33
C PHE A 247 19.07 -13.86 -6.24
N VAL A 248 19.96 -13.76 -7.24
CA VAL A 248 20.78 -12.58 -7.54
C VAL A 248 20.41 -12.10 -8.94
N ILE A 249 20.04 -10.83 -9.07
CA ILE A 249 19.60 -10.22 -10.34
C ILE A 249 20.06 -8.76 -10.37
N SER A 250 20.38 -8.19 -11.54
CA SER A 250 20.67 -6.75 -11.62
C SER A 250 19.40 -5.93 -11.32
N GLU A 251 19.57 -4.70 -10.84
CA GLU A 251 18.46 -3.78 -10.59
C GLU A 251 17.66 -3.52 -11.87
N GLU A 252 18.35 -3.36 -13.00
CA GLU A 252 17.74 -3.19 -14.32
C GLU A 252 16.93 -4.41 -14.75
N ASP A 253 17.49 -5.61 -14.65
CA ASP A 253 16.79 -6.86 -14.97
C ASP A 253 15.60 -7.11 -14.04
N TYR A 254 15.73 -6.77 -12.76
CA TYR A 254 14.63 -6.87 -11.82
C TYR A 254 13.50 -5.89 -12.16
N ILE A 255 13.84 -4.65 -12.51
CA ILE A 255 12.87 -3.64 -12.95
C ILE A 255 12.18 -4.10 -14.24
N ASN A 256 12.93 -4.63 -15.21
CA ASN A 256 12.42 -5.17 -16.48
C ASN A 256 11.55 -6.41 -16.30
N LYS A 257 11.96 -7.33 -15.41
CA LYS A 257 11.15 -8.51 -15.08
C LYS A 257 9.86 -8.11 -14.38
N LYS A 258 9.93 -7.18 -13.43
CA LYS A 258 8.77 -6.67 -12.68
C LYS A 258 7.84 -5.84 -13.57
N SER A 259 8.37 -5.13 -14.56
CA SER A 259 7.56 -4.40 -15.56
C SER A 259 6.86 -5.38 -16.51
N LYS A 260 7.55 -6.43 -16.99
CA LYS A 260 6.95 -7.54 -17.77
C LYS A 260 5.92 -8.35 -16.97
N GLU A 261 6.14 -8.61 -15.69
CA GLU A 261 5.15 -9.25 -14.82
C GLU A 261 3.92 -8.35 -14.59
N LYS A 262 4.13 -7.04 -14.45
CA LYS A 262 3.05 -6.06 -14.36
C LYS A 262 2.25 -5.95 -15.67
N SER A 263 2.89 -6.01 -16.84
CA SER A 263 2.19 -5.95 -18.14
C SER A 263 1.39 -7.22 -18.41
N ASN A 264 1.95 -8.39 -18.11
CA ASN A 264 1.27 -9.70 -18.21
C ASN A 264 0.06 -9.87 -17.28
N ALA A 265 -0.10 -9.03 -16.25
CA ALA A 265 -1.23 -9.09 -15.32
C ALA A 265 -2.52 -8.47 -15.89
N PHE A 266 -2.43 -7.61 -16.90
CA PHE A 266 -3.59 -7.03 -17.55
C PHE A 266 -4.04 -7.91 -18.71
N VAL A 267 -4.96 -8.85 -18.45
CA VAL A 267 -5.55 -9.69 -19.49
C VAL A 267 -6.89 -9.09 -19.93
N LYS A 268 -6.94 -8.52 -21.14
CA LYS A 268 -8.19 -8.09 -21.76
C LYS A 268 -8.39 -8.85 -23.07
N LEU A 269 -9.37 -9.74 -23.06
CA LEU A 269 -9.79 -10.56 -24.19
C LEU A 269 -11.06 -9.97 -24.79
N GLU A 270 -11.07 -9.66 -26.09
CA GLU A 270 -12.25 -9.08 -26.75
C GLU A 270 -13.41 -10.07 -26.82
N ASN A 271 -13.11 -11.30 -27.25
CA ASN A 271 -14.04 -12.42 -27.30
C ASN A 271 -13.56 -13.53 -26.36
N ASP A 272 -13.70 -13.29 -25.06
CA ASP A 272 -13.28 -14.25 -24.04
C ASP A 272 -14.12 -15.55 -24.11
N PRO A 273 -13.51 -16.70 -24.50
CA PRO A 273 -14.23 -17.96 -24.68
C PRO A 273 -14.75 -18.55 -23.35
N ARG A 274 -14.27 -18.01 -22.21
CA ARG A 274 -14.71 -18.43 -20.87
C ARG A 274 -16.06 -17.85 -20.49
N ILE A 275 -16.57 -16.88 -21.25
CA ILE A 275 -17.88 -16.26 -21.03
C ILE A 275 -18.99 -17.15 -21.61
N THR A 276 -19.99 -17.42 -20.77
CA THR A 276 -21.20 -18.17 -21.14
C THR A 276 -22.09 -17.39 -22.14
N LYS A 277 -23.06 -18.04 -22.79
CA LYS A 277 -23.95 -17.34 -23.74
C LYS A 277 -24.83 -16.33 -23.01
N ILE A 278 -25.42 -16.71 -21.87
CA ILE A 278 -26.16 -15.76 -21.02
C ILE A 278 -25.20 -14.71 -20.47
N GLY A 279 -23.98 -15.11 -20.09
CA GLY A 279 -22.89 -14.24 -19.66
C GLY A 279 -22.59 -13.08 -20.62
N ARG A 280 -22.56 -13.35 -21.93
CA ARG A 280 -22.38 -12.31 -22.95
C ARG A 280 -23.54 -11.32 -22.98
N ILE A 281 -24.78 -11.80 -22.86
CA ILE A 281 -25.97 -10.94 -22.84
C ILE A 281 -25.95 -10.04 -21.60
N ILE A 282 -25.77 -10.62 -20.41
CA ILE A 282 -25.81 -9.85 -19.16
C ILE A 282 -24.68 -8.82 -19.06
N ARG A 283 -23.48 -9.11 -19.60
CA ARG A 283 -22.39 -8.12 -19.70
C ARG A 283 -22.70 -7.00 -20.69
N LYS A 284 -23.28 -7.34 -21.86
CA LYS A 284 -23.65 -6.35 -22.88
C LYS A 284 -24.60 -5.29 -22.31
N TYR A 285 -25.59 -5.72 -21.54
CA TYR A 285 -26.57 -4.83 -20.90
C TYR A 285 -26.18 -4.39 -19.47
N SER A 286 -24.97 -4.70 -19.01
CA SER A 286 -24.49 -4.40 -17.64
C SER A 286 -25.39 -4.93 -16.51
N ILE A 287 -26.20 -5.94 -16.80
CA ILE A 287 -27.07 -6.62 -15.83
C ILE A 287 -26.21 -7.35 -14.79
N ASP A 288 -24.99 -7.76 -15.16
CA ASP A 288 -24.05 -8.44 -14.27
C ASP A 288 -23.61 -7.59 -13.07
N GLU A 289 -23.72 -6.27 -13.17
CA GLU A 289 -23.35 -5.33 -12.11
C GLU A 289 -24.50 -5.02 -11.14
N LEU A 290 -25.75 -5.38 -11.46
CA LEU A 290 -26.91 -5.08 -10.60
C LEU A 290 -26.82 -5.65 -9.17
N PRO A 291 -26.19 -6.82 -8.91
CA PRO A 291 -25.98 -7.29 -7.54
C PRO A 291 -25.18 -6.33 -6.64
N GLN A 292 -24.44 -5.36 -7.23
CA GLN A 292 -23.73 -4.33 -6.47
C GLN A 292 -24.69 -3.38 -5.71
N LEU A 293 -25.97 -3.31 -6.09
CA LEU A 293 -26.99 -2.60 -5.31
C LEU A 293 -27.09 -3.17 -3.88
N ILE A 294 -26.78 -4.45 -3.67
CA ILE A 294 -26.71 -5.08 -2.35
C ILE A 294 -25.46 -4.58 -1.59
N ASN A 295 -24.33 -4.38 -2.26
CA ASN A 295 -23.15 -3.75 -1.65
C ASN A 295 -23.45 -2.33 -1.17
N ILE A 296 -24.21 -1.57 -1.97
CA ILE A 296 -24.69 -0.25 -1.56
C ILE A 296 -25.58 -0.36 -0.33
N LEU A 297 -26.57 -1.28 -0.29
CA LEU A 297 -27.39 -1.47 0.91
C LEU A 297 -26.59 -1.87 2.16
N LYS A 298 -25.52 -2.65 2.01
CA LYS A 298 -24.62 -3.02 3.14
C LYS A 298 -23.76 -1.86 3.64
N GLY A 299 -23.51 -0.87 2.78
CA GLY A 299 -22.63 0.26 3.08
C GLY A 299 -21.19 0.07 2.61
N ASP A 300 -20.90 -0.97 1.82
CA ASP A 300 -19.58 -1.16 1.19
C ASP A 300 -19.34 -0.15 0.06
N MET A 301 -20.42 0.34 -0.54
CA MET A 301 -20.44 1.24 -1.70
C MET A 301 -21.55 2.29 -1.59
N SER A 302 -21.49 3.26 -2.48
CA SER A 302 -22.47 4.31 -2.73
C SER A 302 -22.92 4.27 -4.19
N ILE A 303 -24.05 4.88 -4.54
CA ILE A 303 -24.50 4.97 -5.95
C ILE A 303 -23.48 5.76 -6.78
N VAL A 304 -23.08 6.91 -6.26
CA VAL A 304 -22.05 7.76 -6.86
C VAL A 304 -20.79 7.71 -6.02
N GLY A 305 -19.65 7.42 -6.64
CA GLY A 305 -18.37 7.26 -5.97
C GLY A 305 -17.27 6.86 -6.93
N ASN A 306 -16.04 6.87 -6.43
CA ASN A 306 -14.87 6.37 -7.16
C ASN A 306 -15.01 4.85 -7.36
N ARG A 307 -14.62 4.35 -8.53
CA ARG A 307 -14.75 2.92 -8.84
C ARG A 307 -13.88 2.08 -7.89
N PRO A 308 -14.43 1.03 -7.24
CA PRO A 308 -13.64 0.10 -6.44
C PRO A 308 -12.60 -0.63 -7.28
N LEU A 309 -11.36 -0.63 -6.81
CA LEU A 309 -10.25 -1.24 -7.53
C LEU A 309 -10.01 -2.68 -7.08
N PRO A 310 -9.55 -3.57 -7.97
CA PRO A 310 -9.00 -4.85 -7.54
C PRO A 310 -7.72 -4.66 -6.72
N LEU A 311 -7.42 -5.63 -5.85
CA LEU A 311 -6.32 -5.55 -4.88
C LEU A 311 -4.99 -5.17 -5.55
N TYR A 312 -4.63 -5.84 -6.65
CA TYR A 312 -3.38 -5.61 -7.37
C TYR A 312 -3.27 -4.19 -7.94
N GLU A 313 -4.37 -3.56 -8.40
CA GLU A 313 -4.34 -2.15 -8.85
C GLU A 313 -4.27 -1.19 -7.67
N ALA A 314 -4.96 -1.50 -6.57
CA ALA A 314 -4.95 -0.66 -5.38
C ALA A 314 -3.58 -0.65 -4.68
N GLU A 315 -2.84 -1.76 -4.75
CA GLU A 315 -1.46 -1.87 -4.25
C GLU A 315 -0.48 -0.97 -5.04
N LEU A 316 -0.77 -0.69 -6.31
CA LEU A 316 0.05 0.21 -7.13
C LEU A 316 -0.23 1.70 -6.84
N LEU A 317 -1.33 2.02 -6.13
CA LEU A 317 -1.78 3.38 -5.86
C LEU A 317 -1.60 3.79 -4.40
N THR A 318 -0.61 3.22 -3.71
CA THR A 318 -0.27 3.56 -2.32
C THR A 318 0.67 4.76 -2.21
N SER A 319 1.04 5.42 -3.31
CA SER A 319 1.80 6.68 -3.25
C SER A 319 0.94 7.83 -2.71
N ASP A 320 1.59 8.81 -2.08
CA ASP A 320 0.93 9.94 -1.41
C ASP A 320 0.00 10.73 -2.35
N GLU A 321 0.30 10.78 -3.65
CA GLU A 321 -0.51 11.50 -4.64
C GLU A 321 -1.84 10.79 -4.97
N HIS A 322 -1.85 9.45 -4.98
CA HIS A 322 -2.99 8.67 -5.46
C HIS A 322 -3.88 8.15 -4.33
N ILE A 323 -3.35 8.07 -3.11
CA ILE A 323 -4.07 7.49 -1.97
C ILE A 323 -5.33 8.29 -1.60
N ASP A 324 -5.34 9.59 -1.90
CA ASP A 324 -6.48 10.50 -1.72
C ASP A 324 -7.76 10.01 -2.40
N ARG A 325 -7.65 9.21 -3.48
CA ARG A 325 -8.83 8.63 -4.15
C ARG A 325 -9.67 7.76 -3.21
N PHE A 326 -9.02 7.11 -2.23
CA PHE A 326 -9.67 6.23 -1.27
C PHE A 326 -10.30 7.01 -0.11
N MET A 327 -10.03 8.32 0.00
CA MET A 327 -10.66 9.22 0.96
C MET A 327 -12.03 9.74 0.49
N GLY A 328 -12.60 9.16 -0.56
CA GLY A 328 -13.96 9.45 -1.04
C GLY A 328 -14.86 8.21 -1.01
N PRO A 329 -16.16 8.37 -1.32
CA PRO A 329 -17.08 7.25 -1.44
C PRO A 329 -16.63 6.32 -2.58
N ALA A 330 -16.59 5.01 -2.34
CA ALA A 330 -16.55 4.02 -3.39
C ALA A 330 -17.93 3.89 -4.04
N GLY A 331 -18.05 3.79 -5.37
CA GLY A 331 -19.36 3.78 -6.00
C GLY A 331 -19.49 3.05 -7.32
N LEU A 332 -20.76 2.87 -7.72
CA LEU A 332 -21.17 2.18 -8.95
C LEU A 332 -20.85 3.03 -10.19
N THR A 333 -21.19 4.31 -10.14
CA THR A 333 -20.83 5.32 -11.13
C THR A 333 -20.02 6.44 -10.48
N GLY A 334 -19.21 7.16 -11.24
CA GLY A 334 -18.27 8.16 -10.73
C GLY A 334 -17.98 9.22 -11.76
N LEU A 335 -17.32 10.29 -11.32
CA LEU A 335 -17.07 11.47 -12.16
C LEU A 335 -16.35 11.12 -13.47
N TRP A 336 -15.28 10.33 -13.40
CA TRP A 336 -14.53 9.97 -14.61
C TRP A 336 -15.32 9.07 -15.57
N GLN A 337 -16.26 8.27 -15.07
CA GLN A 337 -17.08 7.38 -15.92
C GLN A 337 -18.06 8.18 -16.80
N VAL A 338 -18.40 9.41 -16.40
CA VAL A 338 -19.34 10.28 -17.12
C VAL A 338 -18.69 11.48 -17.81
N GLU A 339 -17.41 11.76 -17.52
CA GLU A 339 -16.66 12.78 -18.23
C GLU A 339 -16.11 12.21 -19.55
N LYS A 340 -16.23 12.99 -20.62
CA LYS A 340 -15.61 12.74 -21.93
C LYS A 340 -14.76 13.97 -22.26
N ARG A 341 -13.45 13.82 -22.49
CA ARG A 341 -12.56 14.89 -22.99
C ARG A 341 -11.85 14.43 -24.26
N GLY A 342 -11.84 15.29 -25.30
CA GLY A 342 -11.03 15.14 -26.52
C GLY A 342 -11.68 14.40 -27.70
N GLU A 343 -11.17 14.68 -28.91
CA GLU A 343 -11.67 14.23 -30.23
C GLU A 343 -11.75 12.69 -30.42
N ALA A 344 -11.11 11.90 -29.54
CA ALA A 344 -11.12 10.44 -29.59
C ALA A 344 -11.81 9.75 -28.39
N GLY A 345 -12.39 10.50 -27.45
CA GLY A 345 -13.22 9.94 -26.38
C GLY A 345 -12.54 9.00 -25.37
N LYS A 346 -11.20 8.90 -25.34
CA LYS A 346 -10.45 8.07 -24.37
C LYS A 346 -9.62 8.94 -23.43
N LEU A 347 -10.04 9.03 -22.16
CA LEU A 347 -9.25 9.61 -21.07
C LEU A 347 -8.04 8.72 -20.74
N SER A 348 -6.89 9.35 -20.47
CA SER A 348 -5.69 8.66 -19.99
C SER A 348 -5.89 8.08 -18.59
N ALA A 349 -5.02 7.14 -18.16
CA ALA A 349 -5.10 6.55 -16.83
C ALA A 349 -4.93 7.61 -15.72
N GLU A 350 -4.00 8.55 -15.91
CA GLU A 350 -3.74 9.62 -14.94
C GLU A 350 -4.91 10.60 -14.83
N GLU A 351 -5.53 10.97 -15.95
CA GLU A 351 -6.71 11.84 -15.92
C GLU A 351 -7.88 11.22 -15.15
N ARG A 352 -8.08 9.90 -15.26
CA ARG A 352 -9.11 9.18 -14.51
C ARG A 352 -8.84 9.22 -13.00
N LYS A 353 -7.58 8.98 -12.60
CA LYS A 353 -7.17 9.08 -11.19
C LYS A 353 -7.38 10.50 -10.67
N GLN A 354 -7.02 11.51 -11.46
CA GLN A 354 -7.20 12.89 -11.06
C GLN A 354 -8.68 13.27 -10.88
N LEU A 355 -9.57 12.75 -11.72
CA LEU A 355 -11.02 12.92 -11.58
C LEU A 355 -11.55 12.19 -10.33
N ASP A 356 -11.05 11.00 -10.01
CA ASP A 356 -11.37 10.28 -8.77
C ASP A 356 -10.94 11.10 -7.52
N ILE A 357 -9.73 11.66 -7.53
CA ILE A 357 -9.22 12.53 -6.44
C ILE A 357 -10.06 13.81 -6.33
N THR A 358 -10.39 14.41 -7.47
CA THR A 358 -11.22 15.63 -7.53
C THR A 358 -12.59 15.36 -6.93
N TYR A 359 -13.22 14.24 -7.30
CA TYR A 359 -14.50 13.84 -6.73
C TYR A 359 -14.40 13.58 -5.22
N ALA A 360 -13.38 12.84 -4.77
CA ALA A 360 -13.16 12.58 -3.34
C ALA A 360 -13.08 13.87 -2.51
N LYS A 361 -12.47 14.94 -3.06
CA LYS A 361 -12.32 16.24 -2.40
C LYS A 361 -13.55 17.14 -2.48
N THR A 362 -14.39 17.01 -3.53
CA THR A 362 -15.42 18.01 -3.86
C THR A 362 -16.84 17.45 -3.96
N PHE A 363 -17.05 16.15 -3.67
CA PHE A 363 -18.37 15.55 -3.81
C PHE A 363 -19.42 16.30 -2.99
N SER A 364 -20.58 16.48 -3.62
CA SER A 364 -21.72 17.21 -3.07
C SER A 364 -23.00 16.62 -3.64
N PHE A 365 -24.12 16.93 -3.00
CA PHE A 365 -25.43 16.45 -3.45
C PHE A 365 -25.69 16.77 -4.93
N TRP A 366 -25.43 18.01 -5.35
CA TRP A 366 -25.65 18.43 -6.74
C TRP A 366 -24.70 17.78 -7.73
N LEU A 367 -23.44 17.56 -7.35
CA LEU A 367 -22.49 16.85 -8.19
C LEU A 367 -22.93 15.39 -8.41
N ASP A 368 -23.43 14.73 -7.36
CA ASP A 368 -23.95 13.37 -7.46
C ASP A 368 -25.16 13.27 -8.40
N ILE A 369 -26.13 14.18 -8.26
CA ILE A 369 -27.27 14.24 -9.17
C ILE A 369 -26.82 14.46 -10.61
N LYS A 370 -25.85 15.36 -10.84
CA LYS A 370 -25.28 15.59 -12.18
C LYS A 370 -24.65 14.32 -12.76
N ILE A 371 -23.88 13.57 -11.95
CA ILE A 371 -23.26 12.32 -12.38
C ILE A 371 -24.33 11.26 -12.69
N ILE A 372 -25.36 11.13 -11.86
CA ILE A 372 -26.46 10.19 -12.09
C ILE A 372 -27.17 10.50 -13.42
N LEU A 373 -27.52 11.76 -13.68
CA LEU A 373 -28.17 12.17 -14.92
C LEU A 373 -27.29 11.91 -16.15
N LYS A 374 -25.99 12.24 -16.07
CA LYS A 374 -25.04 11.93 -17.15
C LYS A 374 -24.86 10.42 -17.35
N THR A 375 -24.97 9.62 -16.29
CA THR A 375 -24.86 8.16 -16.39
C THR A 375 -26.02 7.60 -17.21
N VAL A 376 -27.26 8.05 -16.96
CA VAL A 376 -28.44 7.62 -17.72
C VAL A 376 -28.31 8.00 -19.20
N THR A 377 -27.86 9.22 -19.52
CA THR A 377 -27.69 9.63 -20.92
C THR A 377 -26.55 8.89 -21.62
N ALA A 378 -25.47 8.56 -20.91
CA ALA A 378 -24.36 7.77 -21.46
C ALA A 378 -24.76 6.32 -21.80
N PHE A 379 -25.63 5.71 -21.00
CA PHE A 379 -26.18 4.39 -21.31
C PHE A 379 -27.08 4.40 -22.55
N ILE A 380 -27.90 5.44 -22.73
CA ILE A 380 -28.77 5.58 -23.91
C ILE A 380 -27.96 5.87 -25.18
N GLN A 381 -26.89 6.66 -25.10
CA GLN A 381 -26.04 6.95 -26.27
C GLN A 381 -25.28 5.73 -26.81
N LYS A 382 -25.06 4.69 -25.99
CA LYS A 382 -24.47 3.42 -26.44
C LYS A 382 -25.39 2.61 -27.37
N GLU A 383 -26.66 2.97 -27.53
CA GLU A 383 -27.53 2.35 -28.55
C GLU A 383 -27.20 2.81 -29.98
N ASN A 384 -26.37 3.85 -30.16
CA ASN A 384 -26.03 4.43 -31.47
C ASN A 384 -24.56 4.25 -31.91
N VAL A 385 -23.85 3.25 -31.38
CA VAL A 385 -22.48 2.91 -31.82
C VAL A 385 -22.33 1.42 -32.07
#